data_AF-A0A370DAY3-F1
#
_entry.id   AF-A0A370DAY3-F1
#
_cell.length_a   1.000
_cell.length_b   1.000
_cell.length_c   1.000
_cell.angle_alpha   90.00
_cell.angle_beta   90.00
_cell.angle_gamma   90.00
#
_symmetry.space_group_name_H-M   'P 1'
#
loop_
_entity.id
_entity.type
_entity.pdbx_description
1 polymer ?
#
loop_
_entity_poly.entity_id
_entity_poly.type
_entity_poly.pdbx_seq_one_letter_code
_entity_poly.pdbx_strand_id
1 'polypeptide(L)'
;MGDKSTLSVRLKLLDWGNISGADADLSMMLMNSVVPTADPDLRAGTRADALIGYNYQLTQAALIGVEVGVPVYQDLDGPQLETDLTMQLGLQYEF
;
A
#
# COMPACT_ATOMS: atom_id res chain seq x y z
N MET A 1 35.65 9.33 -2.17
CA MET A 1 34.72 9.15 -3.30
C MET A 1 33.43 8.64 -2.69
N GLY A 2 32.36 9.44 -2.65
CA GLY A 2 31.11 9.03 -1.99
C GLY A 2 30.32 8.05 -2.86
N ASP A 3 29.65 7.09 -2.22
CA ASP A 3 28.79 6.14 -2.91
C ASP A 3 27.60 6.87 -3.52
N LYS A 4 27.44 6.74 -4.85
CA LYS A 4 26.39 7.39 -5.62
C LYS A 4 25.08 6.59 -5.64
N SER A 5 25.05 5.45 -4.95
CA SER A 5 23.93 4.53 -4.96
C SER A 5 23.70 3.90 -3.60
N THR A 6 22.44 3.60 -3.32
CA THR A 6 22.01 2.96 -2.08
C THR A 6 21.03 1.85 -2.38
N LEU A 7 21.27 0.67 -1.82
CA LEU A 7 20.33 -0.44 -1.82
C LEU A 7 19.59 -0.52 -0.48
N SER A 8 18.29 -0.78 -0.52
CA SER A 8 17.46 -0.93 0.68
C SER A 8 16.63 -2.21 0.60
N VAL A 9 16.38 -2.79 1.77
CA VAL A 9 15.41 -3.88 1.97
C VAL A 9 14.47 -3.44 3.06
N ARG A 10 13.16 -3.63 2.87
CA ARG A 10 12.11 -3.19 3.78
C ARG A 10 11.08 -4.29 3.99
N LEU A 11 10.73 -4.54 5.24
CA LEU A 11 9.56 -5.33 5.62
C LEU A 11 8.48 -4.35 6.10
N LYS A 12 7.31 -4.37 5.48
CA LYS A 12 6.18 -3.51 5.84
C LYS A 12 5.06 -4.36 6.41
N LEU A 13 4.69 -4.12 7.65
CA LEU A 13 3.56 -4.76 8.33
C LEU A 13 2.42 -3.76 8.41
N LEU A 14 1.23 -4.18 7.98
CA LEU A 14 0.01 -3.39 7.92
C LEU A 14 -1.06 -4.16 8.67
N ASP A 15 -1.74 -3.47 9.58
CA ASP A 15 -2.95 -3.91 10.24
C ASP A 15 -3.92 -2.73 10.15
N TRP A 16 -5.11 -2.96 9.59
CA TRP A 16 -6.13 -1.95 9.51
C TRP A 16 -7.49 -2.53 9.89
N GLY A 17 -8.24 -1.74 10.66
CA GLY A 17 -9.57 -2.10 11.10
C GLY A 17 -10.67 -1.68 10.14
N ASN A 18 -11.90 -2.03 10.51
CA ASN A 18 -13.11 -1.64 9.81
C ASN A 18 -13.35 -0.13 9.83
N ILE A 19 -14.08 0.35 8.82
CA ILE A 19 -14.39 1.77 8.69
C ILE A 19 -15.55 2.11 9.63
N SER A 20 -15.32 3.04 10.56
CA SER A 20 -16.40 3.57 11.39
C SER A 20 -17.02 4.81 10.73
N GLY A 21 -18.24 4.69 10.23
CA GLY A 21 -18.98 5.77 9.60
C GLY A 21 -20.40 5.34 9.24
N ALA A 22 -21.30 6.31 9.11
CA ALA A 22 -22.69 6.08 8.72
C ALA A 22 -23.02 6.93 7.49
N ASP A 23 -23.43 6.28 6.41
CA ASP A 23 -23.94 6.90 5.20
C ASP A 23 -25.34 6.34 4.93
N ALA A 24 -26.32 7.23 4.76
CA ALA A 24 -27.72 6.86 4.64
C ALA A 24 -28.00 6.05 3.36
N ASP A 25 -27.30 6.36 2.27
CA ASP A 25 -27.46 5.65 1.00
C ASP A 25 -26.83 4.25 1.09
N LEU A 26 -25.67 4.14 1.74
CA LEU A 26 -25.01 2.85 1.99
C LEU A 26 -25.82 1.96 2.94
N SER A 27 -26.45 2.57 3.95
CA SER A 27 -27.34 1.88 4.89
C SER A 27 -28.56 1.29 4.17
N MET A 28 -29.14 2.02 3.20
CA MET A 28 -30.22 1.50 2.36
C MET A 28 -29.77 0.34 1.46
N MET A 29 -28.53 0.36 0.95
CA MET A 29 -27.98 -0.74 0.15
C MET A 29 -27.71 -2.00 0.99
N LEU A 30 -27.26 -1.84 2.23
CA LEU A 30 -27.08 -2.93 3.20
C LEU A 30 -28.40 -3.58 3.58
N MET A 31 -29.41 -2.78 3.93
CA MET A 31 -30.75 -3.27 4.28
C MET A 31 -31.41 -4.04 3.14
N ASN A 32 -31.13 -3.68 1.89
CA ASN A 32 -31.64 -4.36 0.71
C ASN A 32 -30.71 -5.47 0.18
N SER A 33 -29.60 -5.77 0.89
CA SER A 33 -28.58 -6.78 0.51
C SER A 33 -28.10 -6.66 -0.94
N VAL A 34 -27.98 -5.42 -1.43
CA VAL A 34 -27.78 -5.16 -2.87
C VAL A 34 -26.34 -5.45 -3.29
N VAL A 35 -25.35 -5.18 -2.42
CA VAL A 35 -23.93 -5.47 -2.67
C VAL A 35 -23.19 -5.78 -1.36
N PRO A 36 -22.40 -6.87 -1.29
CA PRO A 36 -21.63 -7.23 -0.09
C PRO A 36 -20.46 -6.27 0.18
N THR A 37 -20.02 -5.49 -0.82
CA THR A 37 -19.00 -4.45 -0.64
C THR A 37 -19.53 -3.19 0.05
N ALA A 38 -20.85 -3.04 0.27
CA ALA A 38 -21.38 -1.92 1.04
C ALA A 38 -21.15 -2.08 2.54
N ASP A 39 -20.70 -3.26 2.99
CA ASP A 39 -20.54 -3.57 4.42
C ASP A 39 -19.23 -2.97 4.98
N PRO A 40 -19.31 -1.99 5.91
CA PRO A 40 -18.12 -1.41 6.53
C PRO A 40 -17.39 -2.39 7.47
N ASP A 41 -18.06 -3.46 7.92
CA ASP A 41 -17.50 -4.47 8.83
C ASP A 41 -16.65 -5.53 8.11
N LEU A 42 -16.59 -5.49 6.77
CA LEU A 42 -15.82 -6.43 5.93
C LEU A 42 -14.62 -5.74 5.24
N ARG A 43 -14.07 -4.70 5.89
CA ARG A 43 -13.03 -3.82 5.34
C ARG A 43 -11.69 -3.93 6.04
N ALA A 44 -11.61 -4.64 7.16
CA ALA A 44 -10.38 -4.92 7.88
C ALA A 44 -9.45 -5.86 7.09
N GLY A 45 -8.19 -5.88 7.50
CA GLY A 45 -7.20 -6.80 6.97
C GLY A 45 -5.82 -6.62 7.59
N THR A 46 -4.99 -7.64 7.40
CA THR A 46 -3.58 -7.67 7.79
C THR A 46 -2.73 -8.01 6.57
N ARG A 47 -1.59 -7.34 6.40
CA ARG A 47 -0.68 -7.58 5.29
C ARG A 47 0.77 -7.38 5.66
N ALA A 48 1.63 -8.26 5.16
CA ALA A 48 3.08 -8.12 5.23
C ALA A 48 3.68 -8.07 3.82
N ASP A 49 4.45 -7.03 3.53
CA ASP A 49 5.16 -6.85 2.26
C ASP A 49 6.67 -6.93 2.44
N ALA A 50 7.33 -7.68 1.57
CA ALA A 50 8.78 -7.63 1.41
C ALA A 50 9.11 -6.73 0.21
N LEU A 51 9.93 -5.71 0.42
CA LEU A 51 10.31 -4.73 -0.60
C LEU A 51 11.82 -4.60 -0.73
N ILE A 52 12.27 -4.37 -1.95
CA ILE A 52 13.65 -4.01 -2.29
C ILE A 52 13.66 -2.69 -3.03
N GLY A 53 14.59 -1.80 -2.65
CA GLY A 53 14.73 -0.47 -3.21
C GLY A 53 16.15 -0.19 -3.69
N TYR A 54 16.24 0.66 -4.69
CA TYR A 54 17.48 1.19 -5.21
C TYR A 54 17.34 2.68 -5.43
N ASN A 55 18.28 3.44 -4.88
CA ASN A 55 18.40 4.88 -5.08
C ASN A 55 19.72 5.19 -5.78
N TYR A 56 19.69 6.18 -6.67
CA TYR A 56 20.84 6.63 -7.42
C TYR A 56 20.89 8.15 -7.50
N GLN A 57 22.05 8.71 -7.19
CA GLN A 57 22.32 10.13 -7.32
C GLN A 57 22.64 10.46 -8.78
N LEU A 58 21.66 11.03 -9.49
CA LEU A 58 21.78 11.41 -10.90
C LEU A 58 22.69 12.63 -11.07
N THR A 59 22.55 13.62 -10.20
CA THR A 59 23.40 14.82 -10.11
C THR A 59 23.62 15.16 -8.64
N GLN A 60 24.50 16.12 -8.32
CA GLN A 60 24.68 16.56 -6.93
C GLN A 60 23.38 17.07 -6.28
N ALA A 61 22.42 17.53 -7.08
CA ALA A 61 21.15 18.07 -6.63
C ALA A 61 19.95 17.13 -6.90
N ALA A 62 20.14 15.97 -7.54
CA ALA A 62 19.04 15.11 -7.97
C ALA A 62 19.27 13.64 -7.62
N LEU A 63 18.28 13.02 -6.98
CA LEU A 63 18.25 11.61 -6.63
C LEU A 63 17.00 10.95 -7.22
N ILE A 64 17.20 9.79 -7.84
CA ILE A 64 16.11 8.94 -8.33
C ILE A 64 16.05 7.66 -7.51
N GLY A 65 14.85 7.14 -7.31
CA GLY A 65 14.61 5.92 -6.57
C GLY A 65 13.59 5.03 -7.25
N VAL A 66 13.80 3.72 -7.17
CA VAL A 66 12.80 2.71 -7.49
C VAL A 66 12.69 1.73 -6.34
N GLU A 67 11.47 1.35 -5.99
CA GLU A 67 11.21 0.29 -5.01
C GLU A 67 10.15 -0.66 -5.55
N VAL A 68 10.38 -1.95 -5.41
CA VAL A 68 9.45 -3.01 -5.80
C VAL A 68 9.19 -3.89 -4.59
N GLY A 69 7.94 -4.25 -4.37
CA GLY A 69 7.52 -5.08 -3.25
C GLY A 69 6.47 -6.10 -3.65
N VAL A 70 6.50 -7.23 -2.96
CA VAL A 70 5.50 -8.29 -3.06
C VAL A 70 4.92 -8.56 -1.68
N PRO A 71 3.60 -8.83 -1.56
CA PRO A 71 3.03 -9.32 -0.32
C PRO A 71 3.51 -10.73 -0.06
N VAL A 72 4.08 -10.95 1.12
CA VAL A 72 4.47 -12.28 1.60
C VAL A 72 3.38 -12.91 2.47
N TYR A 73 2.44 -12.09 2.96
CA TYR A 73 1.26 -12.51 3.70
C TYR A 73 0.14 -11.47 3.51
N GLN A 74 -1.09 -11.93 3.33
CA GLN A 74 -2.25 -11.06 3.23
C GLN A 74 -3.51 -11.81 3.70
N ASP A 75 -4.26 -11.21 4.61
CA ASP A 75 -5.54 -11.68 5.11
C ASP A 75 -6.55 -10.53 5.11
N LEU A 76 -7.71 -10.73 4.49
CA LEU A 76 -8.72 -9.71 4.24
C LEU A 76 -10.09 -10.24 4.66
N ASP A 77 -10.80 -9.50 5.50
CA ASP A 77 -12.06 -9.96 6.11
C ASP A 77 -13.24 -10.04 5.11
N GLY A 78 -13.06 -9.57 3.87
CA GLY A 78 -14.15 -9.45 2.90
C GLY A 78 -13.70 -9.42 1.43
N PRO A 79 -14.65 -9.29 0.49
CA PRO A 79 -14.38 -9.18 -0.94
C PRO A 79 -13.65 -7.87 -1.24
N GLN A 80 -12.34 -7.92 -1.14
CA GLN A 80 -11.40 -6.83 -1.36
C GLN A 80 -10.41 -7.23 -2.46
N LEU A 81 -9.82 -6.25 -3.13
CA LEU A 81 -8.84 -6.51 -4.17
C LEU A 81 -7.51 -6.91 -3.54
N GLU A 82 -7.06 -8.12 -3.81
CA GLU A 82 -5.71 -8.57 -3.47
C GLU A 82 -4.66 -7.73 -4.21
N THR A 83 -3.50 -7.54 -3.58
CA THR A 83 -2.35 -6.97 -4.26
C THR A 83 -1.36 -8.07 -4.57
N ASP A 84 -0.86 -8.13 -5.80
CA ASP A 84 0.23 -9.07 -6.16
C ASP A 84 1.61 -8.39 -6.17
N LEU A 85 1.63 -7.10 -6.51
CA LEU A 85 2.85 -6.34 -6.74
C LEU A 85 2.65 -4.87 -6.36
N THR A 86 3.66 -4.27 -5.77
CA THR A 86 3.72 -2.82 -5.53
C THR A 86 5.01 -2.28 -6.14
N MET A 87 4.91 -1.17 -6.88
CA MET A 87 6.06 -0.46 -7.43
C MET A 87 5.96 1.02 -7.08
N GLN A 88 7.07 1.62 -6.68
CA GLN A 88 7.19 3.04 -6.38
C GLN A 88 8.38 3.62 -7.15
N LEU A 89 8.17 4.82 -7.70
CA LEU A 89 9.20 5.63 -8.36
C LEU A 89 9.30 6.96 -7.63
N GLY A 90 10.52 7.38 -7.31
CA GLY A 90 10.81 8.61 -6.57
C GLY A 90 11.79 9.50 -7.32
N LEU A 91 11.54 10.81 -7.27
CA LEU A 91 12.47 11.85 -7.70
C LEU A 91 12.58 12.88 -6.56
N GLN A 92 13.80 13.12 -6.10
CA GLN A 92 14.13 14.14 -5.12
C GLN A 92 15.08 15.15 -5.76
N TYR A 93 14.81 16.44 -5.57
CA TYR A 93 15.62 17.53 -6.08
C TYR A 93 15.89 18.55 -4.97
N GLU A 94 17.14 18.99 -4.84
CA GLU A 94 17.60 20.01 -3.88
C GLU A 94 17.87 21.33 -4.61
N PHE A 95 17.38 22.45 -4.07
CA PHE A 95 17.46 23.80 -4.66
C PHE A 95 18.23 24.79 -3.79
#